data_AF-A0A7R9BZD6-F1
#
_entry.id   AF-A0A7R9BZD6-F1
#
_cell.length_a   1.000
_cell.length_b   1.000
_cell.length_c   1.000
_cell.angle_alpha   90.00
_cell.angle_beta   90.00
_cell.angle_gamma   90.00
#
_symmetry.space_group_name_H-M   'P 1'
#
loop_
_entity.id
_entity.type
_entity.pdbx_description
1 polymer ?
#
loop_
_entity_poly.entity_id
_entity_poly.type
_entity_poly.pdbx_seq_one_letter_code
_entity_poly.pdbx_strand_id
1 'polypeptide(L)'
;MCSSVSLVYHVSMILAFLMMIVKHVFAGEPVIRYQTAAAGVILSPLYPDSEYPPSLNVEWRFRLFPGDTFELDLDRLSPHGLSKAEGDTDRVELVLESGARREVVTLMHAGPEPNKNLSDHIANGGAWFNKTAIGAQEARVTLRFHSDSSGSGVGFRAHYRISCTNASAQCLNGGTCEPQRTYDPFQADVRQEEPLCHCPDQFTGERCETYLPCYELACEPGATCHSDLAAGTVSCRCVRDGYMDLQGRCVDVDECSLSLNSPPSAGKPE
;
A
#
# COMPACT_ATOMS: atom_id res chain seq x y z
N MET A 1 31.68 8.89 57.80
CA MET A 1 31.68 8.45 56.40
C MET A 1 31.09 7.04 56.32
N CYS A 2 29.76 6.86 56.25
CA CYS A 2 29.13 5.52 56.04
C CYS A 2 27.61 5.63 55.80
N SER A 3 27.15 6.41 54.82
CA SER A 3 25.69 6.48 54.52
C SER A 3 25.31 6.61 53.05
N SER A 4 26.26 6.59 52.12
CA SER A 4 25.97 6.76 50.68
C SER A 4 25.81 5.45 49.90
N VAL A 5 26.13 4.29 50.49
CA VAL A 5 26.11 3.01 49.77
C VAL A 5 24.71 2.40 49.67
N SER A 6 23.82 2.65 50.65
CA SER A 6 22.50 2.00 50.69
C SER A 6 21.50 2.52 49.66
N LEU A 7 21.64 3.77 49.19
CA LEU A 7 20.68 4.37 48.25
C LEU A 7 20.88 3.83 46.82
N VAL A 8 22.11 3.50 46.43
CA VAL A 8 22.44 3.02 45.08
C VAL A 8 21.88 1.61 44.83
N TYR A 9 21.91 0.74 45.84
CA TYR A 9 21.34 -0.61 45.73
C TYR A 9 19.82 -0.60 45.63
N HIS A 10 19.13 0.31 46.32
CA HIS A 10 17.68 0.41 46.22
C HIS A 10 17.20 0.94 44.86
N VAL A 11 17.88 1.95 44.30
CA VAL A 11 17.52 2.45 42.96
C VAL A 11 17.80 1.40 41.87
N SER A 12 18.91 0.66 41.97
CA SER A 12 19.23 -0.42 41.03
C SER A 12 18.24 -1.58 41.10
N MET A 13 17.82 -2.00 42.30
CA MET A 13 16.78 -3.03 42.45
C MET A 13 15.43 -2.56 41.94
N ILE A 14 15.03 -1.31 42.19
CA ILE A 14 13.77 -0.76 41.67
C ILE A 14 13.79 -0.71 40.13
N LEU A 15 14.92 -0.33 39.50
CA LEU A 15 15.05 -0.32 38.04
C LEU A 15 14.98 -1.75 37.45
N ALA A 16 15.65 -2.71 38.10
CA ALA A 16 15.60 -4.12 37.69
C ALA A 16 14.19 -4.71 37.87
N PHE A 17 13.48 -4.33 38.93
CA PHE A 17 12.11 -4.75 39.19
C PHE A 17 11.13 -4.10 38.21
N LEU A 18 11.31 -2.83 37.84
CA LEU A 18 10.54 -2.17 36.79
C LEU A 18 10.79 -2.78 35.41
N MET A 19 12.04 -3.15 35.08
CA MET A 19 12.34 -3.86 33.83
C MET A 19 11.80 -5.30 33.82
N MET A 20 11.72 -5.96 34.97
CA MET A 20 11.04 -7.26 35.11
C MET A 20 9.51 -7.14 35.01
N ILE A 21 8.90 -6.11 35.59
CA ILE A 21 7.47 -5.85 35.46
C ILE A 21 7.10 -5.54 34.01
N VAL A 22 7.94 -4.78 33.28
CA VAL A 22 7.76 -4.60 31.83
C VAL A 22 7.89 -5.95 31.09
N LYS A 23 8.86 -6.80 31.43
CA LYS A 23 8.96 -8.16 30.84
C LYS A 23 7.77 -9.07 31.16
N HIS A 24 7.18 -8.97 32.34
CA HIS A 24 6.07 -9.84 32.75
C HIS A 24 4.68 -9.34 32.34
N VAL A 25 4.47 -8.03 32.21
CA VAL A 25 3.18 -7.48 31.73
C VAL A 25 2.96 -7.73 30.24
N PHE A 26 4.02 -8.01 29.47
CA PHE A 26 3.92 -8.41 28.05
C PHE A 26 4.05 -9.92 27.81
N ALA A 27 4.09 -10.74 28.86
CA ALA A 27 4.16 -12.20 28.71
C ALA A 27 2.79 -12.79 28.34
N GLY A 28 2.36 -12.55 27.10
CA GLY A 28 1.18 -13.22 26.52
C GLY A 28 0.44 -12.41 25.46
N GLU A 29 0.50 -11.08 25.51
CA GLU A 29 -0.16 -10.24 24.52
C GLU A 29 0.69 -10.08 23.25
N PRO A 30 0.09 -10.25 22.06
CA PRO A 30 0.84 -10.08 20.82
C PRO A 30 1.28 -8.63 20.63
N VAL A 31 2.53 -8.43 20.24
CA VAL A 31 2.99 -7.13 19.72
C VAL A 31 2.45 -6.99 18.30
N ILE A 32 1.42 -6.15 18.14
CA ILE A 32 0.73 -5.96 16.85
C ILE A 32 1.36 -4.81 16.08
N ARG A 33 1.76 -5.07 14.84
CA ARG A 33 2.21 -4.07 13.87
C ARG A 33 1.29 -4.07 12.67
N TYR A 34 0.73 -2.90 12.35
CA TYR A 34 -0.11 -2.72 11.17
C TYR A 34 0.77 -2.33 9.98
N GLN A 35 0.61 -3.02 8.86
CA GLN A 35 1.34 -2.73 7.63
C GLN A 35 0.42 -2.06 6.62
N THR A 36 0.83 -0.87 6.18
CA THR A 36 0.05 0.01 5.30
C THR A 36 0.66 0.16 3.93
N ALA A 37 1.95 -0.12 3.75
CA ALA A 37 2.57 -0.10 2.43
C ALA A 37 2.11 -1.30 1.60
N ALA A 38 1.92 -1.09 0.29
CA ALA A 38 1.56 -2.15 -0.65
C ALA A 38 2.68 -3.19 -0.83
N ALA A 39 3.92 -2.85 -0.52
CA ALA A 39 5.02 -3.80 -0.46
C ALA A 39 6.00 -3.37 0.63
N GLY A 40 6.78 -4.33 1.14
CA GLY A 40 7.74 -4.03 2.18
C GLY A 40 8.53 -5.24 2.64
N VAL A 41 9.33 -5.02 3.67
CA VAL A 41 10.16 -6.04 4.32
C VAL A 41 9.73 -6.17 5.77
N ILE A 42 9.48 -7.41 6.18
CA ILE A 42 9.30 -7.79 7.58
C ILE A 42 10.57 -8.47 8.07
N LEU A 43 11.03 -8.03 9.23
CA LEU A 43 12.13 -8.64 9.96
C LEU A 43 11.59 -9.15 11.29
N SER A 44 12.01 -10.35 11.70
CA SER A 44 11.86 -10.74 13.10
C SER A 44 12.69 -9.80 14.00
N PRO A 45 12.34 -9.68 15.29
CA PRO A 45 13.11 -8.87 16.22
C PRO A 45 14.60 -9.25 16.22
N LEU A 46 15.47 -8.24 16.12
CA LEU A 46 16.94 -8.36 16.12
C LEU A 46 17.59 -9.05 14.90
N TYR A 47 16.83 -9.37 13.85
CA TYR A 47 17.41 -9.87 12.61
C TYR A 47 18.23 -8.78 11.88
N PRO A 48 19.38 -9.10 11.26
CA PRO A 48 20.12 -10.36 11.30
C PRO A 48 21.18 -10.40 12.40
N ASP A 49 21.23 -9.37 13.25
CA ASP A 49 22.37 -9.05 14.09
C ASP A 49 22.53 -9.99 15.29
N SER A 50 21.43 -10.53 15.82
CA SER A 50 21.46 -11.46 16.95
C SER A 50 20.26 -12.40 16.98
N GLU A 51 20.27 -13.31 17.95
CA GLU A 51 19.12 -14.18 18.23
C GLU A 51 17.90 -13.37 18.67
N TYR A 52 16.71 -13.81 18.25
CA TYR A 52 15.48 -13.18 18.71
C TYR A 52 15.21 -13.53 20.18
N PRO A 53 14.55 -12.63 20.95
CA PRO A 53 14.16 -12.93 22.33
C PRO A 53 13.30 -14.21 22.47
N PRO A 54 13.40 -14.94 23.59
CA PRO A 54 12.47 -16.04 23.88
C PRO A 54 11.07 -15.50 24.23
N SER A 55 10.07 -16.38 24.13
CA SER A 55 8.67 -16.14 24.50
C SER A 55 8.02 -14.98 23.74
N LEU A 56 8.41 -14.78 22.48
CA LEU A 56 7.83 -13.77 21.62
C LEU A 56 6.48 -14.21 21.06
N ASN A 57 5.60 -13.24 20.96
CA ASN A 57 4.37 -13.32 20.19
C ASN A 57 4.24 -12.02 19.40
N VAL A 58 4.61 -12.04 18.13
CA VAL A 58 4.60 -10.85 17.27
C VAL A 58 3.65 -11.07 16.11
N GLU A 59 2.81 -10.08 15.83
CA GLU A 59 1.87 -10.11 14.73
C GLU A 59 2.11 -8.93 13.77
N TRP A 60 2.15 -9.22 12.47
CA TRP A 60 2.03 -8.21 11.42
C TRP A 60 0.68 -8.38 10.73
N ARG A 61 -0.16 -7.35 10.79
CA ARG A 61 -1.51 -7.37 10.24
C ARG A 61 -1.58 -6.55 8.96
N PHE A 62 -2.17 -7.17 7.95
CA PHE A 62 -2.44 -6.59 6.64
C PHE A 62 -3.96 -6.59 6.43
N ARG A 63 -4.49 -5.44 6.01
CA ARG A 63 -5.86 -5.36 5.52
C ARG A 63 -5.81 -5.54 4.01
N LEU A 64 -6.55 -6.51 3.49
CA LEU A 64 -6.72 -6.75 2.06
C LEU A 64 -8.13 -6.32 1.65
N PHE A 65 -8.21 -5.64 0.52
CA PHE A 65 -9.46 -5.28 -0.10
C PHE A 65 -9.91 -6.35 -1.09
N PRO A 66 -11.20 -6.39 -1.45
CA PRO A 66 -11.69 -7.31 -2.48
C PRO A 66 -10.87 -7.17 -3.78
N GLY A 67 -10.22 -8.26 -4.20
CA GLY A 67 -9.38 -8.28 -5.41
C GLY A 67 -7.87 -8.12 -5.17
N ASP A 68 -7.46 -7.81 -3.94
CA ASP A 68 -6.05 -7.84 -3.55
C ASP A 68 -5.53 -9.28 -3.49
N THR A 69 -4.40 -9.55 -4.12
CA THR A 69 -3.55 -10.71 -3.79
C THR A 69 -2.48 -10.30 -2.80
N PHE A 70 -2.20 -11.22 -1.89
CA PHE A 70 -1.09 -11.11 -0.96
C PHE A 70 -0.05 -12.16 -1.31
N GLU A 71 1.13 -11.68 -1.65
CA GLU A 71 2.31 -12.49 -1.90
C GLU A 71 3.27 -12.30 -0.74
N LEU A 72 3.78 -13.41 -0.21
CA LEU A 72 4.81 -13.42 0.81
C LEU A 72 5.94 -14.33 0.34
N ASP A 73 7.10 -13.73 0.22
CA ASP A 73 8.35 -14.42 -0.04
C ASP A 73 9.20 -14.38 1.22
N LEU A 74 9.48 -15.55 1.77
CA LEU A 74 10.41 -15.68 2.88
C LEU A 74 11.79 -15.82 2.25
N ASP A 75 12.64 -14.80 2.44
CA ASP A 75 14.02 -14.76 1.94
C ASP A 75 14.61 -16.14 2.17
N ARG A 76 14.99 -16.82 1.06
CA ARG A 76 15.46 -18.22 1.02
C ARG A 76 16.13 -18.52 2.35
N LEU A 77 15.38 -19.20 3.22
CA LEU A 77 15.68 -19.42 4.63
C LEU A 77 17.17 -19.21 4.84
N SER A 78 17.55 -18.03 5.33
CA SER A 78 18.96 -17.78 5.61
C SER A 78 19.49 -19.01 6.34
N PRO A 79 20.73 -19.46 6.12
CA PRO A 79 21.27 -20.66 6.78
C PRO A 79 21.13 -20.62 8.31
N HIS A 80 20.82 -19.44 8.85
CA HIS A 80 20.45 -19.08 10.20
C HIS A 80 18.92 -18.98 10.46
N GLY A 81 18.07 -19.85 9.90
CA GLY A 81 16.61 -19.81 10.13
C GLY A 81 16.18 -20.03 11.60
N LEU A 82 14.93 -20.44 11.82
CA LEU A 82 14.48 -20.92 13.14
C LEU A 82 15.43 -22.01 13.66
N SER A 83 15.49 -22.18 14.98
CA SER A 83 16.37 -23.19 15.57
C SER A 83 16.22 -24.56 14.94
N LYS A 84 17.35 -25.27 14.88
CA LYS A 84 17.39 -26.70 14.57
C LYS A 84 17.47 -27.55 15.83
N ALA A 85 17.40 -26.95 17.01
CA ALA A 85 17.43 -27.67 18.26
C ALA A 85 16.21 -28.60 18.36
N GLU A 86 16.46 -29.83 18.79
CA GLU A 86 15.41 -30.81 19.02
C GLU A 86 14.54 -30.35 20.19
N GLY A 87 13.23 -30.25 19.96
CA GLY A 87 12.26 -29.77 20.96
C GLY A 87 11.99 -28.26 20.95
N ASP A 88 12.65 -27.50 20.08
CA ASP A 88 12.26 -26.10 19.82
C ASP A 88 10.92 -26.07 19.05
N THR A 89 10.01 -25.22 19.51
CA THR A 89 8.64 -25.11 19.02
C THR A 89 8.34 -23.78 18.32
N ASP A 90 9.39 -23.02 18.01
CA ASP A 90 9.31 -21.75 17.30
C ASP A 90 8.65 -21.95 15.94
N ARG A 91 7.82 -20.98 15.55
CA ARG A 91 7.09 -21.07 14.29
C ARG A 91 6.68 -19.72 13.74
N VAL A 92 6.60 -19.70 12.41
CA VAL A 92 6.00 -18.61 11.65
C VAL A 92 4.71 -19.12 11.05
N GLU A 93 3.60 -18.44 11.33
CA GLU A 93 2.27 -18.78 10.83
C GLU A 93 1.70 -17.64 10.00
N LEU A 94 0.98 -17.97 8.94
CA LEU A 94 0.15 -17.04 8.21
C LEU A 94 -1.31 -17.36 8.48
N VAL A 95 -2.02 -16.41 9.06
CA VAL A 95 -3.45 -16.51 9.35
C VAL A 95 -4.19 -15.66 8.34
N LEU A 96 -5.03 -16.30 7.53
CA LEU A 96 -5.92 -15.64 6.59
C LEU A 96 -7.34 -15.67 7.14
N GLU A 97 -7.93 -14.50 7.32
CA GLU A 97 -9.31 -14.33 7.78
C GLU A 97 -10.10 -13.59 6.70
N SER A 98 -11.23 -14.13 6.28
CA SER A 98 -12.11 -13.51 5.30
C SER A 98 -13.55 -13.81 5.65
N GLY A 99 -14.30 -12.80 6.11
CA GLY A 99 -15.63 -12.99 6.68
C GLY A 99 -15.59 -14.01 7.83
N ALA A 100 -16.39 -15.07 7.74
CA ALA A 100 -16.43 -16.16 8.72
C ALA A 100 -15.33 -17.22 8.53
N ARG A 101 -14.58 -17.18 7.43
CA ARG A 101 -13.55 -18.19 7.12
C ARG A 101 -12.21 -17.77 7.73
N ARG A 102 -11.58 -18.70 8.45
CA ARG A 102 -10.23 -18.55 8.99
C ARG A 102 -9.39 -19.75 8.56
N GLU A 103 -8.20 -19.47 8.03
CA GLU A 103 -7.24 -20.48 7.58
C GLU A 103 -5.87 -20.14 8.18
N VAL A 104 -5.19 -21.14 8.73
CA VAL A 104 -3.87 -20.98 9.34
C VAL A 104 -2.89 -21.87 8.59
N VAL A 105 -1.80 -21.28 8.11
CA VAL A 105 -0.75 -21.96 7.38
C VAL A 105 0.55 -21.78 8.16
N THR A 106 1.12 -22.86 8.66
CA THR A 106 2.46 -22.82 9.26
C THR A 106 3.50 -22.77 8.15
N LEU A 107 4.20 -21.64 8.05
CA LEU A 107 5.23 -21.40 7.04
C LEU A 107 6.58 -21.96 7.45
N MET A 108 6.90 -21.91 8.75
CA MET A 108 8.14 -22.43 9.32
C MET A 108 7.87 -23.02 10.70
N HIS A 109 8.59 -24.08 11.04
CA HIS A 109 8.62 -24.68 12.38
C HIS A 109 10.06 -25.08 12.71
N ALA A 110 10.50 -24.83 13.93
CA ALA A 110 11.75 -25.35 14.45
C ALA A 110 11.67 -26.88 14.63
N GLY A 111 12.80 -27.57 14.44
CA GLY A 111 12.90 -29.03 14.62
C GLY A 111 13.47 -29.82 13.43
N PRO A 112 13.72 -31.13 13.62
CA PRO A 112 14.54 -31.95 12.72
C PRO A 112 13.88 -32.39 11.39
N GLU A 113 12.60 -32.12 11.13
CA GLU A 113 11.99 -32.40 9.83
C GLU A 113 11.01 -31.30 9.36
N PRO A 114 11.11 -30.82 8.10
CA PRO A 114 10.06 -30.02 7.51
C PRO A 114 8.81 -30.90 7.29
N ASN A 115 7.67 -30.41 7.76
CA ASN A 115 6.38 -31.07 7.64
C ASN A 115 6.09 -31.45 6.17
N LYS A 116 5.86 -32.75 5.89
CA LYS A 116 5.72 -33.28 4.51
C LYS A 116 4.63 -32.62 3.66
N ASN A 117 3.62 -32.01 4.28
CA ASN A 117 2.56 -31.29 3.56
C ASN A 117 2.99 -29.93 3.00
N LEU A 118 4.14 -29.39 3.42
CA LEU A 118 4.71 -28.14 2.89
C LEU A 118 5.68 -28.41 1.73
N SER A 119 6.21 -29.63 1.63
CA SER A 119 7.15 -30.06 0.57
C SER A 119 6.54 -30.01 -0.84
N ASP A 120 5.23 -30.19 -0.98
CA ASP A 120 4.55 -30.07 -2.27
C ASP A 120 4.42 -28.60 -2.75
N HIS A 121 4.71 -27.61 -1.89
CA HIS A 121 4.79 -26.18 -2.24
C HIS A 121 6.22 -25.63 -2.26
N ILE A 122 7.20 -26.33 -1.69
CA ILE A 122 8.60 -25.86 -1.51
C ILE A 122 9.56 -26.43 -2.57
N ALA A 123 9.12 -27.32 -3.46
CA ALA A 123 10.01 -28.09 -4.34
C ALA A 123 10.89 -27.29 -5.34
N ASN A 124 10.83 -25.95 -5.39
CA ASN A 124 11.73 -25.14 -6.21
C ASN A 124 12.25 -23.87 -5.49
N GLY A 125 12.99 -24.04 -4.39
CA GLY A 125 14.00 -23.05 -3.97
C GLY A 125 13.51 -21.76 -3.30
N GLY A 126 12.46 -21.84 -2.50
CA GLY A 126 11.90 -20.78 -1.65
C GLY A 126 10.53 -21.24 -1.14
N ALA A 127 10.07 -20.78 0.02
CA ALA A 127 8.69 -21.01 0.44
C ALA A 127 7.82 -19.95 -0.24
N TRP A 128 7.44 -20.19 -1.49
CA TRP A 128 6.59 -19.27 -2.25
C TRP A 128 5.14 -19.48 -1.83
N PHE A 129 4.60 -18.57 -1.00
CA PHE A 129 3.18 -18.56 -0.72
C PHE A 129 2.49 -17.54 -1.62
N ASN A 130 1.88 -18.04 -2.70
CA ASN A 130 1.02 -17.25 -3.56
C ASN A 130 -0.43 -17.66 -3.26
N LYS A 131 -1.12 -16.94 -2.38
CA LYS A 131 -2.54 -17.21 -2.15
C LYS A 131 -3.40 -16.13 -2.79
N THR A 132 -4.15 -16.60 -3.76
CA THR A 132 -5.11 -15.86 -4.55
C THR A 132 -6.25 -15.33 -3.67
N ALA A 133 -6.56 -14.06 -3.87
CA ALA A 133 -7.57 -13.25 -3.19
C ALA A 133 -8.84 -14.05 -2.84
N ILE A 134 -9.25 -14.00 -1.58
CA ILE A 134 -10.54 -14.57 -1.15
C ILE A 134 -11.64 -13.60 -1.62
N GLY A 135 -12.52 -14.09 -2.49
CA GLY A 135 -13.62 -13.31 -3.04
C GLY A 135 -14.65 -12.90 -1.98
N ALA A 136 -15.09 -11.65 -2.09
CA ALA A 136 -16.26 -11.04 -1.45
C ALA A 136 -16.24 -10.96 0.10
N GLN A 137 -15.26 -10.23 0.66
CA GLN A 137 -15.34 -9.34 1.84
C GLN A 137 -13.92 -8.88 2.18
N GLU A 138 -13.76 -7.84 3.01
CA GLU A 138 -12.45 -7.45 3.53
C GLU A 138 -11.74 -8.67 4.14
N ALA A 139 -10.56 -8.98 3.63
CA ALA A 139 -9.74 -10.05 4.16
C ALA A 139 -8.63 -9.47 5.05
N ARG A 140 -8.30 -10.15 6.14
CA ARG A 140 -7.16 -9.83 6.99
C ARG A 140 -6.15 -10.93 6.87
N VAL A 141 -4.92 -10.55 6.56
CA VAL A 141 -3.77 -11.44 6.64
C VAL A 141 -2.97 -11.06 7.87
N THR A 142 -2.64 -12.05 8.70
CA THR A 142 -1.78 -11.87 9.86
C THR A 142 -0.59 -12.81 9.76
N LEU A 143 0.61 -12.26 9.64
CA LEU A 143 1.83 -13.02 9.84
C LEU A 143 2.11 -13.05 11.34
N ARG A 144 2.26 -14.24 11.91
CA ARG A 144 2.55 -14.46 13.33
C ARG A 144 3.91 -15.09 13.48
N PHE A 145 4.68 -14.59 14.43
CA PHE A 145 5.91 -15.21 14.89
C PHE A 145 5.78 -15.54 16.37
N HIS A 146 5.91 -16.83 16.67
CA HIS A 146 5.91 -17.36 18.02
C HIS A 146 7.29 -17.92 18.32
N SER A 147 7.93 -17.44 19.40
CA SER A 147 9.08 -18.11 19.98
C SER A 147 8.76 -18.68 21.37
N ASP A 148 9.36 -19.81 21.69
CA ASP A 148 9.26 -20.47 22.97
C ASP A 148 10.33 -19.97 23.95
N SER A 149 10.47 -20.62 25.11
CA SER A 149 11.40 -20.16 26.15
C SER A 149 12.88 -20.39 25.84
N SER A 150 13.22 -21.15 24.79
CA SER A 150 14.60 -21.52 24.45
C SER A 150 15.34 -20.42 23.69
N GLY A 151 14.61 -19.62 22.88
CA GLY A 151 15.12 -18.41 22.23
C GLY A 151 16.30 -18.67 21.28
N SER A 152 16.25 -19.73 20.49
CA SER A 152 17.37 -20.13 19.64
C SER A 152 17.14 -19.83 18.16
N GLY A 153 18.03 -19.06 17.52
CA GLY A 153 17.94 -18.70 16.09
C GLY A 153 17.95 -17.19 15.84
N VAL A 154 18.43 -16.76 14.67
CA VAL A 154 18.52 -15.32 14.33
C VAL A 154 17.27 -14.79 13.63
N GLY A 155 16.30 -15.67 13.39
CA GLY A 155 14.96 -15.33 12.90
C GLY A 155 14.83 -15.30 11.39
N PHE A 156 14.04 -14.37 10.86
CA PHE A 156 13.67 -14.36 9.45
C PHE A 156 13.56 -12.95 8.87
N ARG A 157 13.67 -12.91 7.54
CA ARG A 157 13.31 -11.79 6.69
C ARG A 157 12.26 -12.26 5.70
N ALA A 158 11.23 -11.45 5.49
CA ALA A 158 10.18 -11.71 4.53
C ALA A 158 9.92 -10.47 3.69
N HIS A 159 9.82 -10.64 2.39
CA HIS A 159 9.29 -9.62 1.48
C HIS A 159 7.81 -9.91 1.28
N TYR A 160 6.99 -8.88 1.41
CA TYR A 160 5.59 -9.00 1.08
C TYR A 160 5.23 -8.02 -0.04
N ARG A 161 4.27 -8.42 -0.84
CA ARG A 161 3.66 -7.58 -1.87
C ARG A 161 2.17 -7.81 -1.88
N ILE A 162 1.43 -6.72 -1.92
CA ILE A 162 0.00 -6.68 -2.13
C ILE A 162 -0.21 -6.13 -3.53
N SER A 163 -0.83 -6.93 -4.38
CA SER A 163 -1.11 -6.56 -5.76
C SER A 163 -2.61 -6.56 -5.97
N CYS A 164 -3.14 -5.55 -6.64
CA CYS A 164 -4.55 -5.56 -7.02
C CYS A 164 -4.70 -6.41 -8.29
N THR A 165 -5.14 -7.67 -8.17
CA THR A 165 -5.32 -8.56 -9.33
C THR A 165 -6.63 -8.37 -10.06
N ASN A 166 -7.60 -7.72 -9.40
CA ASN A 166 -8.88 -7.35 -10.00
C ASN A 166 -8.90 -5.89 -10.48
N ALA A 167 -7.73 -5.33 -10.84
CA ALA A 167 -7.66 -4.03 -11.49
C ALA A 167 -8.42 -4.01 -12.84
N SER A 168 -8.59 -5.16 -13.50
CA SER A 168 -9.48 -5.29 -14.67
C SER A 168 -10.97 -5.13 -14.35
N ALA A 169 -11.37 -5.23 -13.08
CA ALA A 169 -12.76 -5.04 -12.65
C ALA A 169 -13.06 -3.62 -12.15
N GLN A 170 -12.05 -2.77 -11.91
CA GLN A 170 -12.24 -1.39 -11.46
C GLN A 170 -11.62 -0.37 -12.42
N CYS A 171 -10.34 -0.44 -12.78
CA CYS A 171 -9.77 0.49 -13.76
C CYS A 171 -10.02 -0.03 -15.19
N LEU A 172 -10.76 0.72 -15.99
CA LEU A 172 -11.07 0.44 -17.39
C LEU A 172 -9.95 0.94 -18.30
N ASN A 173 -10.01 0.56 -19.58
CA ASN A 173 -9.22 1.15 -20.67
C ASN A 173 -7.69 1.15 -20.44
N GLY A 174 -7.16 0.15 -19.74
CA GLY A 174 -5.73 0.02 -19.47
C GLY A 174 -5.23 0.87 -18.29
N GLY A 175 -6.14 1.40 -17.46
CA GLY A 175 -5.78 2.07 -16.21
C GLY A 175 -5.00 1.16 -15.25
N THR A 176 -4.00 1.73 -14.58
CA THR A 176 -3.21 1.05 -13.56
C THR A 176 -3.75 1.38 -12.18
N CYS A 177 -4.03 0.38 -11.36
CA CYS A 177 -4.51 0.58 -10.00
C CYS A 177 -3.35 0.88 -9.05
N GLU A 178 -3.45 1.96 -8.27
CA GLU A 178 -2.60 2.21 -7.11
C GLU A 178 -3.42 2.08 -5.82
N PRO A 179 -3.04 1.19 -4.89
CA PRO A 179 -3.72 1.08 -3.61
C PRO A 179 -3.45 2.34 -2.76
N GLN A 180 -4.45 3.22 -2.63
CA GLN A 180 -4.43 4.31 -1.65
C GLN A 180 -4.56 3.69 -0.26
N ARG A 181 -3.50 3.77 0.53
CA ARG A 181 -3.46 3.26 1.91
C ARG A 181 -3.03 4.38 2.85
N THR A 182 -3.90 5.37 3.03
CA THR A 182 -3.72 6.33 4.12
C THR A 182 -4.16 5.65 5.42
N TYR A 183 -3.27 5.64 6.41
CA TYR A 183 -3.61 5.20 7.76
C TYR A 183 -3.79 6.44 8.62
N ASP A 184 -5.02 6.67 9.04
CA ASP A 184 -5.31 7.60 10.13
C ASP A 184 -5.24 6.83 11.46
N PRO A 185 -4.20 7.04 12.31
CA PRO A 185 -4.08 6.40 13.62
C PRO A 185 -5.18 6.78 14.62
N PHE A 186 -5.99 7.82 14.32
CA PHE A 186 -7.04 8.32 15.21
C PHE A 186 -8.47 7.98 14.76
N GLN A 187 -8.66 7.51 13.52
CA GLN A 187 -9.96 7.02 13.06
C GLN A 187 -9.97 5.48 12.96
N ALA A 188 -10.54 4.85 13.99
CA ALA A 188 -10.84 3.41 13.98
C ALA A 188 -11.91 3.01 12.94
N ASP A 189 -12.54 4.00 12.31
CA ASP A 189 -13.56 3.85 11.26
C ASP A 189 -13.00 4.42 9.94
N VAL A 190 -11.97 3.75 9.42
CA VAL A 190 -11.39 4.05 8.11
C VAL A 190 -12.46 3.76 7.07
N ARG A 191 -13.13 4.81 6.59
CA ARG A 191 -13.94 4.73 5.37
C ARG A 191 -13.02 4.31 4.23
N GLN A 192 -13.48 3.35 3.45
CA GLN A 192 -12.85 2.87 2.22
C GLN A 192 -12.33 4.07 1.42
N GLU A 193 -11.02 4.22 1.30
CA GLU A 193 -10.48 4.97 0.17
C GLU A 193 -10.48 3.97 -0.98
N GLU A 194 -11.36 4.23 -1.95
CA GLU A 194 -11.42 3.46 -3.17
C GLU A 194 -10.04 3.48 -3.84
N PRO A 195 -9.59 2.35 -4.42
CA PRO A 195 -8.31 2.31 -5.10
C PRO A 195 -8.24 3.38 -6.20
N LEU A 196 -7.13 4.14 -6.24
CA LEU A 196 -6.95 5.21 -7.22
C LEU A 196 -6.51 4.60 -8.56
N CYS A 197 -7.28 4.85 -9.62
CA CYS A 197 -6.87 4.49 -10.96
C CYS A 197 -5.98 5.57 -11.58
N HIS A 198 -4.79 5.18 -12.02
CA HIS A 198 -3.94 5.98 -12.91
C HIS A 198 -4.34 5.70 -14.35
N CYS A 199 -4.96 6.68 -14.99
CA CYS A 199 -5.45 6.56 -16.35
C CYS A 199 -4.36 6.85 -17.38
N PRO A 200 -4.33 6.13 -18.52
CA PRO A 200 -3.55 6.55 -19.68
C PRO A 200 -4.02 7.92 -20.17
N ASP A 201 -3.16 8.64 -20.91
CA ASP A 201 -3.40 10.02 -21.37
C ASP A 201 -4.72 10.25 -22.14
N GLN A 202 -5.35 9.18 -22.65
CA GLN A 202 -6.60 9.24 -23.41
C GLN A 202 -7.85 9.01 -22.57
N PHE A 203 -7.72 8.78 -21.25
CA PHE A 203 -8.85 8.44 -20.39
C PHE A 203 -8.81 9.22 -19.07
N THR A 204 -9.97 9.38 -18.47
CA THR A 204 -10.19 10.03 -17.17
C THR A 204 -11.36 9.40 -16.44
N GLY A 205 -11.66 9.88 -15.23
CA GLY A 205 -12.64 9.32 -14.32
C GLY A 205 -12.01 8.45 -13.25
N GLU A 206 -12.78 8.13 -12.20
CA GLU A 206 -12.30 7.33 -11.05
C GLU A 206 -11.86 5.93 -11.47
N ARG A 207 -12.39 5.45 -12.60
CA ARG A 207 -12.16 4.13 -13.15
C ARG A 207 -11.59 4.20 -14.57
N CYS A 208 -11.09 5.35 -15.03
CA CYS A 208 -10.63 5.53 -16.41
C CYS A 208 -11.67 5.18 -17.48
N GLU A 209 -12.95 5.32 -17.15
CA GLU A 209 -14.09 4.97 -17.98
C GLU A 209 -14.40 6.02 -19.05
N THR A 210 -13.95 7.26 -18.83
CA THR A 210 -14.28 8.39 -19.69
C THR A 210 -13.14 8.61 -20.67
N TYR A 211 -13.41 8.41 -21.97
CA TYR A 211 -12.46 8.76 -23.03
C TYR A 211 -12.29 10.28 -23.11
N LEU A 212 -11.06 10.75 -23.29
CA LEU A 212 -10.70 12.16 -23.50
C LEU A 212 -10.66 12.45 -25.00
N PRO A 213 -11.74 13.03 -25.57
CA PRO A 213 -11.87 13.13 -27.02
C PRO A 213 -10.93 14.17 -27.65
N CYS A 214 -10.30 15.03 -26.83
CA CYS A 214 -9.26 15.94 -27.28
C CYS A 214 -7.90 15.29 -27.56
N TYR A 215 -7.72 14.01 -27.19
CA TYR A 215 -6.45 13.32 -27.42
C TYR A 215 -6.19 13.05 -28.91
N GLU A 216 -7.23 12.65 -29.66
CA GLU A 216 -7.13 12.40 -31.11
C GLU A 216 -7.50 13.62 -31.97
N LEU A 217 -8.11 14.66 -31.39
CA LEU A 217 -8.52 15.85 -32.12
C LEU A 217 -7.39 16.89 -32.16
N ALA A 218 -6.62 16.87 -33.25
CA ALA A 218 -5.75 17.99 -33.58
C ALA A 218 -6.60 19.18 -34.03
N CYS A 219 -6.72 20.21 -33.19
CA CYS A 219 -7.27 21.49 -33.63
C CYS A 219 -6.29 22.18 -34.61
N GLU A 220 -6.83 23.01 -35.49
CA GLU A 220 -6.03 23.84 -36.38
C GLU A 220 -5.03 24.73 -35.61
N PRO A 221 -3.90 25.13 -36.22
CA PRO A 221 -2.93 26.00 -35.57
C PRO A 221 -3.58 27.27 -34.99
N GLY A 222 -3.32 27.55 -33.71
CA GLY A 222 -3.91 28.70 -33.01
C GLY A 222 -5.21 28.40 -32.25
N ALA A 223 -5.70 27.16 -32.30
CA ALA A 223 -6.78 26.66 -31.45
C ALA A 223 -6.27 25.66 -30.39
N THR A 224 -6.97 25.59 -29.26
CA THR A 224 -6.83 24.59 -28.21
C THR A 224 -8.10 23.76 -28.14
N CYS A 225 -7.94 22.44 -28.05
CA CYS A 225 -9.08 21.55 -27.89
C CYS A 225 -9.66 21.67 -26.48
N HIS A 226 -10.98 21.75 -26.39
CA HIS A 226 -11.74 21.79 -25.15
C HIS A 226 -12.83 20.72 -25.19
N SER A 227 -12.77 19.79 -24.24
CA SER A 227 -13.78 18.74 -24.05
C SER A 227 -14.71 19.12 -22.91
N ASP A 228 -16.02 19.17 -23.19
CA ASP A 228 -17.04 19.20 -22.15
C ASP A 228 -17.44 17.76 -21.83
N LEU A 229 -16.89 17.23 -20.74
CA LEU A 229 -17.11 15.85 -20.32
C LEU A 229 -18.56 15.59 -19.88
N ALA A 230 -19.28 16.61 -19.41
CA ALA A 230 -20.67 16.47 -18.99
C ALA A 230 -21.63 16.42 -20.18
N ALA A 231 -21.34 17.22 -21.21
CA ALA A 231 -22.12 17.22 -22.46
C ALA A 231 -21.66 16.15 -23.46
N GLY A 232 -20.49 15.52 -23.25
CA GLY A 232 -19.87 14.61 -24.21
C GLY A 232 -19.49 15.29 -25.53
N THR A 233 -19.21 16.60 -25.50
CA THR A 233 -18.91 17.39 -26.70
C THR A 233 -17.47 17.85 -26.74
N VAL A 234 -16.96 18.04 -27.96
CA VAL A 234 -15.61 18.53 -28.22
C VAL A 234 -15.71 19.81 -29.01
N SER A 235 -14.95 20.82 -28.62
CA SER A 235 -14.86 22.08 -29.35
C SER A 235 -13.42 22.55 -29.41
N CYS A 236 -12.99 23.04 -30.57
CA CYS A 236 -11.75 23.81 -30.67
C CYS A 236 -12.06 25.26 -30.30
N ARG A 237 -11.25 25.88 -29.45
CA ARG A 237 -11.36 27.32 -29.11
C ARG A 237 -10.05 28.02 -29.43
N CYS A 238 -10.12 29.22 -29.95
CA CYS A 238 -8.94 30.01 -30.22
C CYS A 238 -8.22 30.42 -28.93
N VAL A 239 -6.88 30.46 -28.94
CA VAL A 239 -6.06 30.75 -27.73
C VAL A 239 -6.23 32.20 -27.25
N ARG A 240 -6.67 33.11 -28.13
CA ARG A 240 -7.00 34.51 -27.84
C ARG A 240 -8.49 34.75 -28.08
N ASP A 241 -8.98 35.96 -27.80
CA ASP A 241 -10.35 36.43 -28.10
C ASP A 241 -10.74 36.40 -29.60
N GLY A 242 -9.98 35.68 -30.43
CA GLY A 242 -10.33 35.32 -31.79
C GLY A 242 -11.54 34.39 -31.86
N TYR A 243 -12.18 34.39 -33.03
CA TYR A 243 -13.29 33.50 -33.35
C TYR A 243 -12.91 32.53 -34.46
N MET A 244 -13.63 31.41 -34.57
CA MET A 244 -13.50 30.52 -35.72
C MET A 244 -14.24 31.11 -36.92
N ASP A 245 -13.56 31.27 -38.06
CA ASP A 245 -14.19 31.64 -39.32
C ASP A 245 -15.09 30.50 -39.86
N LEU A 246 -15.79 30.76 -40.96
CA LEU A 246 -16.65 29.76 -41.63
C LEU A 246 -15.86 28.55 -42.17
N GLN A 247 -14.53 28.65 -42.22
CA GLN A 247 -13.61 27.60 -42.62
C GLN A 247 -12.96 26.90 -41.40
N GLY A 248 -13.36 27.23 -40.17
CA GLY A 248 -12.86 26.59 -38.94
C GLY A 248 -11.48 27.07 -38.49
N ARG A 249 -10.98 28.20 -39.01
CA ARG A 249 -9.66 28.75 -38.67
C ARG A 249 -9.79 29.82 -37.61
N CYS A 250 -8.80 29.90 -36.73
CA CYS A 250 -8.71 30.98 -35.75
C CYS A 250 -8.29 32.28 -36.43
N VAL A 251 -9.15 33.30 -36.28
CA VAL A 251 -8.88 34.66 -36.74
C VAL A 251 -8.77 35.55 -35.52
N ASP A 252 -7.63 36.21 -35.34
CA ASP A 252 -7.47 37.24 -34.30
C ASP A 252 -8.47 38.37 -34.56
N VAL A 253 -9.22 38.78 -33.53
CA VAL A 253 -10.01 40.01 -33.60
C VAL A 253 -9.02 41.17 -33.64
N ASP A 254 -8.76 41.68 -34.83
CA ASP A 254 -7.97 42.89 -34.97
C ASP A 254 -8.83 44.07 -34.49
N GLU A 255 -8.72 44.38 -33.20
CA GLU A 255 -9.39 45.51 -32.54
C GLU A 255 -9.13 46.85 -33.26
N CYS A 256 -8.08 46.94 -34.09
CA CYS A 256 -7.80 48.12 -34.90
C CYS A 256 -8.73 48.28 -36.12
N SER A 257 -9.36 47.21 -36.60
CA SER A 257 -10.24 47.21 -37.77
C SER A 257 -11.62 47.83 -37.52
N LEU A 258 -12.06 47.85 -36.25
CA LEU A 258 -13.35 48.44 -35.86
C LEU A 258 -13.31 49.98 -35.75
N SER A 259 -12.12 50.60 -35.78
CA SER A 259 -11.95 52.05 -35.63
C SER A 259 -12.20 52.86 -36.91
N LEU A 260 -12.20 52.22 -38.09
CA LEU A 260 -12.30 52.91 -39.39
C LEU A 260 -13.71 53.31 -39.82
N ASN A 261 -14.75 52.93 -39.06
CA ASN A 261 -16.14 53.32 -39.33
C ASN A 261 -16.70 54.33 -38.32
N SER A 262 -15.84 55.10 -37.65
CA SER A 262 -16.29 56.25 -36.87
C SER A 262 -16.84 57.31 -37.85
N PRO A 263 -18.15 57.66 -37.81
CA PRO A 263 -18.66 58.74 -38.67
C PRO A 263 -17.95 60.05 -38.31
N PRO A 264 -17.66 60.92 -39.29
CA PRO A 264 -16.98 62.18 -39.03
C PRO A 264 -17.81 63.00 -38.04
N SER A 265 -17.20 63.33 -36.89
CA SER A 265 -17.79 64.17 -35.86
C SER A 265 -18.26 65.48 -36.49
N ALA A 266 -19.57 65.70 -36.48
CA ALA A 266 -20.19 66.93 -36.94
C ALA A 266 -19.57 68.12 -36.20
N GLY A 267 -19.04 69.06 -36.98
CA GLY A 267 -18.50 70.31 -36.48
C GLY A 267 -19.53 71.08 -35.67
N LYS A 268 -19.10 71.59 -34.53
CA LYS A 268 -19.85 72.53 -33.70
C LYS A 268 -19.65 73.93 -34.29
N PRO A 269 -20.72 74.66 -34.67
CA PRO A 269 -20.61 76.08 -34.97
C PRO A 269 -20.56 76.89 -33.66
N GLU A 270 -19.93 78.06 -33.78
CA GLU A 270 -19.62 79.13 -32.80
C GLU A 270 -20.29 79.09 -31.41
#